data_AF-A0A2U3KAQ4-F1
#
_entry.id   AF-A0A2U3KAQ4-F1
#
_cell.length_a   1.000
_cell.length_b   1.000
_cell.length_c   1.000
_cell.angle_alpha   90.00
_cell.angle_beta   90.00
_cell.angle_gamma   90.00
#
_symmetry.space_group_name_H-M   'P 1'
#
loop_
_entity.id
_entity.type
_entity.pdbx_description
1 polymer ?
#
loop_
_entity_poly.entity_id
_entity_poly.type
_entity_poly.pdbx_seq_one_letter_code
_entity_poly.pdbx_strand_id
1 'polypeptide(L)'
;MERTSAEVVKQKQARKTAKILLDNVSEKRRRGRTPKIPASWVRGRADNYRWILAQIWDHVWPGLSKAGTRQDVVNSFSGTEVGGYSLEFVTLADLILRVVKDPKFPKHKQEAQINFLADSIAGYGMFTPRSSRDICERERARIKQVHCILYYEFYIECSCGYQGHSKNHACPMCEAEIRFKTDSPFD
;
A
#
# COMPACT_ATOMS: atom_id res chain seq x y z
N MET A 1 21.50 19.55 -29.55
CA MET A 1 20.07 19.34 -29.87
C MET A 1 19.66 17.97 -29.37
N GLU A 2 18.93 17.91 -28.26
CA GLU A 2 18.42 16.64 -27.71
C GLU A 2 17.34 16.07 -28.61
N ARG A 3 17.55 14.84 -29.10
CA ARG A 3 16.56 14.09 -29.86
C ARG A 3 15.46 13.64 -28.90
N THR A 4 14.31 14.29 -28.97
CA THR A 4 13.12 13.86 -28.22
C THR A 4 12.63 12.52 -28.78
N SER A 5 12.41 11.55 -27.89
CA SER A 5 11.91 10.22 -28.28
C SER A 5 10.57 10.31 -29.01
N ALA A 6 10.39 9.50 -30.05
CA ALA A 6 9.19 9.46 -30.88
C ALA A 6 7.89 9.25 -30.06
N GLU A 7 8.01 8.61 -28.90
CA GLU A 7 6.90 8.38 -27.97
C GLU A 7 6.40 9.68 -27.30
N VAL A 8 7.33 10.57 -26.96
CA VAL A 8 7.04 11.91 -26.38
C VAL A 8 6.37 12.81 -27.41
N VAL A 9 6.80 12.71 -28.68
CA VAL A 9 6.20 13.44 -29.81
C VAL A 9 4.75 12.98 -30.02
N LYS A 10 4.50 11.67 -29.99
CA LYS A 10 3.17 11.09 -30.17
C LYS A 10 2.21 11.42 -29.03
N GLN A 11 2.67 11.40 -27.77
CA GLN A 11 1.87 11.81 -26.63
C GLN A 11 1.51 13.30 -26.65
N LYS A 12 2.43 14.18 -27.08
CA LYS A 12 2.17 15.61 -27.25
C LYS A 12 1.10 15.88 -28.31
N GLN A 13 1.14 15.17 -29.44
CA GLN A 13 0.12 15.29 -30.49
C GLN A 13 -1.26 14.81 -30.02
N ALA A 14 -1.32 13.67 -29.32
CA ALA A 14 -2.58 13.15 -28.79
C ALA A 14 -3.24 14.13 -27.80
N ARG A 15 -2.46 14.73 -26.88
CA ARG A 15 -2.95 15.75 -25.95
C ARG A 15 -3.47 17.03 -26.63
N LYS A 16 -2.86 17.44 -27.74
CA LYS A 16 -3.33 18.62 -28.51
C LYS A 16 -4.63 18.38 -29.27
N THR A 17 -4.99 17.12 -29.51
CA THR A 17 -6.16 16.75 -30.35
C THR A 17 -7.38 16.36 -29.50
N ALA A 18 -7.22 16.19 -28.20
CA ALA A 18 -8.30 15.88 -27.26
C ALA A 18 -9.24 17.09 -27.11
N LYS A 19 -10.52 16.92 -27.48
CA LYS A 19 -11.55 17.97 -27.35
C LYS A 19 -12.31 17.88 -26.03
N ILE A 20 -12.25 16.73 -25.34
CA ILE A 20 -12.88 16.51 -24.03
C ILE A 20 -11.82 16.00 -23.06
N LEU A 21 -11.85 16.46 -21.80
CA LEU A 21 -10.87 16.12 -20.76
C LEU A 21 -10.82 14.62 -20.41
N LEU A 22 -11.82 13.85 -20.86
CA LEU A 22 -11.94 12.40 -20.73
C LEU A 22 -11.26 11.61 -21.87
N ASP A 23 -10.82 12.28 -22.95
CA ASP A 23 -10.08 11.67 -24.07
C ASP A 23 -8.59 11.41 -23.73
N ASN A 24 -8.27 11.22 -22.44
CA ASN A 24 -6.94 10.80 -22.06
C ASN A 24 -6.71 9.39 -22.62
N VAL A 25 -5.66 9.27 -23.44
CA VAL A 25 -5.17 8.03 -24.03
C VAL A 25 -5.17 6.94 -22.95
N SER A 26 -6.12 6.00 -23.05
CA SER A 26 -6.12 4.79 -22.22
C SER A 26 -4.73 4.18 -22.30
N GLU A 27 -4.07 3.99 -21.15
CA GLU A 27 -2.80 3.29 -21.12
C GLU A 27 -2.99 1.96 -21.85
N LYS A 28 -2.23 1.75 -22.93
CA LYS A 28 -2.27 0.49 -23.69
C LYS A 28 -2.15 -0.65 -22.69
N ARG A 29 -3.10 -1.59 -22.73
CA ARG A 29 -3.06 -2.82 -21.92
C ARG A 29 -1.67 -3.43 -22.07
N ARG A 30 -0.92 -3.48 -20.96
CA ARG A 30 0.41 -4.10 -20.94
C ARG A 30 0.26 -5.56 -21.38
N ARG A 31 1.20 -6.05 -22.19
CA ARG A 31 1.22 -7.47 -22.61
C ARG A 31 1.20 -8.38 -21.38
N GLY A 32 0.31 -9.38 -21.38
CA GLY A 32 0.21 -10.38 -20.32
C GLY A 32 -1.24 -10.69 -19.91
N ARG A 33 -1.39 -11.69 -19.03
CA ARG A 33 -2.69 -12.06 -18.46
C ARG A 33 -3.18 -10.96 -17.53
N THR A 34 -4.42 -10.51 -17.74
CA THR A 34 -5.07 -9.54 -16.85
C THR A 34 -5.14 -10.12 -15.43
N PRO A 35 -4.69 -9.38 -14.39
CA PRO A 35 -4.79 -9.84 -13.02
C PRO A 35 -6.25 -10.04 -12.62
N LYS A 36 -6.55 -11.10 -11.86
CA LYS A 36 -7.93 -11.36 -11.40
C LYS A 36 -8.46 -10.29 -10.43
N ILE A 37 -7.57 -9.65 -9.68
CA ILE A 37 -7.87 -8.53 -8.78
C ILE A 37 -6.71 -7.51 -8.82
N PRO A 38 -6.96 -6.22 -8.51
CA PRO A 38 -5.91 -5.21 -8.47
C PRO A 38 -4.80 -5.53 -7.47
N ALA A 39 -3.54 -5.30 -7.85
CA ALA A 39 -2.39 -5.50 -6.98
C ALA A 39 -2.46 -4.66 -5.70
N SER A 40 -3.01 -3.45 -5.81
CA SER A 40 -3.24 -2.54 -4.68
C SER A 40 -4.20 -3.10 -3.64
N TRP A 41 -5.17 -3.93 -4.04
CA TRP A 41 -6.13 -4.60 -3.14
C TRP A 41 -5.46 -5.74 -2.39
N VAL A 42 -4.62 -6.53 -3.08
CA VAL A 42 -3.83 -7.59 -2.43
C VAL A 42 -2.95 -6.98 -1.34
N ARG A 43 -2.19 -5.92 -1.67
CA ARG A 43 -1.33 -5.24 -0.70
C ARG A 43 -2.13 -4.59 0.43
N GLY A 44 -3.25 -3.93 0.13
CA GLY A 44 -4.11 -3.34 1.18
C GLY A 44 -4.66 -4.38 2.15
N ARG A 45 -5.10 -5.53 1.64
CA ARG A 45 -5.53 -6.67 2.48
C ARG A 45 -4.37 -7.24 3.30
N ALA A 46 -3.18 -7.38 2.72
CA ALA A 46 -2.00 -7.84 3.45
C ALA A 46 -1.67 -6.91 4.63
N ASP A 47 -1.72 -5.59 4.41
CA ASP A 47 -1.45 -4.61 5.46
C ASP A 47 -2.51 -4.66 6.57
N ASN A 48 -3.80 -4.83 6.22
CA ASN A 48 -4.87 -5.09 7.20
C ASN A 48 -4.61 -6.38 8.00
N TYR A 49 -4.29 -7.49 7.34
CA TYR A 49 -4.00 -8.74 8.02
C TYR A 49 -2.78 -8.65 8.93
N ARG A 50 -1.72 -7.91 8.54
CA ARG A 50 -0.57 -7.66 9.41
C ARG A 50 -0.99 -6.96 10.70
N TRP A 51 -1.79 -5.90 10.57
CA TRP A 51 -2.30 -5.15 11.73
C TRP A 51 -3.13 -6.05 12.66
N ILE A 52 -4.07 -6.80 12.10
CA ILE A 52 -4.94 -7.71 12.87
C ILE A 52 -4.14 -8.82 13.54
N LEU A 53 -3.33 -9.54 12.77
CA LEU A 53 -2.54 -10.66 13.28
C LEU A 53 -1.57 -10.19 14.37
N ALA A 54 -1.01 -8.98 14.27
CA ALA A 54 -0.16 -8.43 15.32
C ALA A 54 -0.89 -8.25 16.67
N GLN A 55 -2.20 -8.01 16.67
CA GLN A 55 -2.99 -7.87 17.91
C GLN A 55 -3.32 -9.21 18.56
N ILE A 56 -3.52 -10.26 17.76
CA ILE A 56 -4.00 -11.56 18.23
C ILE A 56 -2.93 -12.67 18.21
N TRP A 57 -1.70 -12.34 17.80
CA TRP A 57 -0.68 -13.34 17.51
C TRP A 57 -0.36 -14.24 18.70
N ASP A 58 -0.22 -13.64 19.89
CA ASP A 58 0.18 -14.37 21.10
C ASP A 58 -0.87 -15.41 21.50
N HIS A 59 -2.13 -15.17 21.15
CA HIS A 59 -3.22 -16.13 21.35
C HIS A 59 -3.25 -17.21 20.25
N VAL A 60 -3.08 -16.81 18.99
CA VAL A 60 -3.25 -17.72 17.83
C VAL A 60 -2.04 -18.61 17.61
N TRP A 61 -0.83 -18.07 17.76
CA TRP A 61 0.42 -18.74 17.40
C TRP A 61 0.67 -20.07 18.11
N PRO A 62 0.40 -20.23 19.43
CA PRO A 62 0.60 -21.51 20.10
C PRO A 62 -0.20 -22.67 19.49
N GLY A 63 -1.43 -22.40 19.05
CA GLY A 63 -2.27 -23.38 18.34
C GLY A 63 -1.84 -23.55 16.88
N LEU A 64 -1.61 -22.43 16.20
CA LEU A 64 -1.28 -22.40 14.78
C LEU A 64 0.05 -23.09 14.46
N SER A 65 1.07 -22.92 15.30
CA SER A 65 2.39 -23.53 15.14
C SER A 65 2.39 -25.06 15.23
N LYS A 66 1.35 -25.64 15.86
CA LYS A 66 1.16 -27.08 16.03
C LYS A 66 0.09 -27.66 15.09
N ALA A 67 -0.54 -26.81 14.26
CA ALA A 67 -1.69 -27.21 13.46
C ALA A 67 -1.34 -28.33 12.45
N GLY A 68 -2.03 -29.46 12.58
CA GLY A 68 -1.95 -30.59 11.65
C GLY A 68 -2.99 -30.51 10.55
N THR A 69 -4.17 -30.00 10.88
CA THR A 69 -5.40 -30.06 10.10
C THR A 69 -6.05 -28.68 9.93
N ARG A 70 -7.04 -28.61 9.04
CA ARG A 70 -7.88 -27.43 8.86
C ARG A 70 -8.57 -27.01 10.17
N GLN A 71 -9.06 -27.99 10.92
CA GLN A 71 -9.80 -27.73 12.16
C GLN A 71 -8.88 -27.17 13.24
N ASP A 72 -7.62 -27.61 13.30
CA ASP A 72 -6.64 -27.05 14.24
C ASP A 72 -6.41 -25.56 13.97
N VAL A 73 -6.35 -25.17 12.70
CA VAL A 73 -6.27 -23.75 12.31
C VAL A 73 -7.52 -23.01 12.77
N VAL A 74 -8.72 -23.51 12.46
CA VAL A 74 -9.99 -22.89 12.90
C VAL A 74 -10.00 -22.70 14.42
N ASN A 75 -9.62 -23.73 15.17
CA ASN A 75 -9.56 -23.71 16.62
C ASN A 75 -8.54 -22.70 17.15
N SER A 76 -7.43 -22.46 16.44
CA SER A 76 -6.44 -21.44 16.84
C SER A 76 -6.96 -20.00 16.75
N PHE A 77 -8.03 -19.77 15.99
CA PHE A 77 -8.74 -18.47 15.91
C PHE A 77 -10.03 -18.47 16.74
N SER A 78 -10.40 -19.58 17.39
CA SER A 78 -11.58 -19.63 18.25
C SER A 78 -11.32 -18.86 19.54
N GLY A 79 -12.26 -17.98 19.93
CA GLY A 79 -12.13 -17.18 21.15
C GLY A 79 -11.29 -15.91 21.01
N THR A 80 -10.72 -15.62 19.83
CA THR A 80 -10.15 -14.31 19.55
C THR A 80 -11.24 -13.31 19.17
N GLU A 81 -11.31 -12.17 19.86
CA GLU A 81 -12.17 -11.04 19.49
C GLU A 81 -11.53 -10.25 18.34
N VAL A 82 -11.66 -10.76 17.10
CA VAL A 82 -11.04 -10.14 15.91
C VAL A 82 -12.01 -9.24 15.13
N GLY A 83 -13.12 -8.82 15.73
CA GLY A 83 -14.23 -8.21 15.00
C GLY A 83 -14.72 -9.12 13.86
N GLY A 84 -15.13 -8.55 12.73
CA GLY A 84 -15.67 -9.31 11.58
C GLY A 84 -14.66 -10.23 10.84
N TYR A 85 -13.38 -10.27 11.23
CA TYR A 85 -12.33 -11.01 10.52
C TYR A 85 -12.21 -12.49 10.92
N SER A 86 -12.84 -12.90 12.03
CA SER A 86 -12.80 -14.29 12.50
C SER A 86 -13.32 -15.24 11.41
N LEU A 87 -14.43 -14.89 10.76
CA LEU A 87 -15.00 -15.68 9.67
C LEU A 87 -14.05 -15.74 8.46
N GLU A 88 -13.36 -14.63 8.17
CA GLU A 88 -12.43 -14.56 7.04
C GLU A 88 -11.25 -15.51 7.21
N PHE A 89 -10.59 -15.52 8.38
CA PHE A 89 -9.49 -16.46 8.63
C PHE A 89 -9.97 -17.92 8.67
N VAL A 90 -11.18 -18.18 9.15
CA VAL A 90 -11.81 -19.51 9.10
C VAL A 90 -12.02 -19.96 7.64
N THR A 91 -12.45 -19.07 6.74
CA THR A 91 -12.56 -19.41 5.31
C THR A 91 -11.21 -19.70 4.66
N LEU A 92 -10.14 -19.09 5.17
CA LEU A 92 -8.77 -19.26 4.68
C LEU A 92 -8.00 -20.38 5.38
N ALA A 93 -8.61 -21.16 6.27
CA ALA A 93 -7.93 -22.14 7.12
C ALA A 93 -7.02 -23.11 6.34
N ASP A 94 -7.49 -23.65 5.21
CA ASP A 94 -6.69 -24.56 4.35
C ASP A 94 -5.51 -23.85 3.67
N LEU A 95 -5.65 -22.56 3.36
CA LEU A 95 -4.55 -21.76 2.83
C LEU A 95 -3.54 -21.44 3.92
N ILE A 96 -4.02 -21.03 5.10
CA ILE A 96 -3.19 -20.73 6.27
C ILE A 96 -2.36 -21.96 6.67
N LEU A 97 -2.99 -23.14 6.75
CA LEU A 97 -2.29 -24.39 7.06
C LEU A 97 -1.15 -24.68 6.08
N ARG A 98 -1.41 -24.50 4.78
CA ARG A 98 -0.39 -24.67 3.73
C ARG A 98 0.76 -23.67 3.86
N VAL A 99 0.47 -22.42 4.24
CA VAL A 99 1.48 -21.37 4.40
C VAL A 99 2.34 -21.59 5.64
N VAL A 100 1.75 -21.95 6.77
CA VAL A 100 2.48 -22.22 8.02
C VAL A 100 3.39 -23.44 7.87
N LYS A 101 3.00 -24.41 7.03
CA LYS A 101 3.81 -25.58 6.68
C LYS A 101 4.81 -25.34 5.53
N ASP A 102 4.87 -24.12 4.97
CA ASP A 102 5.85 -23.79 3.92
C ASP A 102 7.28 -23.91 4.51
N PRO A 103 8.22 -24.62 3.85
CA PRO A 103 9.60 -24.73 4.33
C PRO A 103 10.31 -23.38 4.54
N LYS A 104 9.85 -22.33 3.85
CA LYS A 104 10.37 -20.95 3.96
C LYS A 104 9.67 -20.12 5.04
N PHE A 105 8.71 -20.69 5.76
CA PHE A 105 8.03 -20.00 6.84
C PHE A 105 9.03 -19.64 7.95
N PRO A 106 9.08 -18.37 8.42
CA PRO A 106 10.03 -17.95 9.44
C PRO A 106 9.82 -18.68 10.77
N LYS A 107 10.90 -19.11 11.43
CA LYS A 107 10.80 -19.94 12.65
C LYS A 107 10.84 -19.17 13.97
N HIS A 108 11.51 -18.02 14.00
CA HIS A 108 11.90 -17.38 15.27
C HIS A 108 11.34 -15.99 15.48
N LYS A 109 11.21 -15.18 14.42
CA LYS A 109 10.78 -13.79 14.53
C LYS A 109 9.28 -13.69 14.31
N GLN A 110 8.52 -13.37 15.36
CA GLN A 110 7.07 -13.14 15.33
C GLN A 110 6.66 -12.17 14.22
N GLU A 111 7.33 -11.02 14.13
CA GLU A 111 7.05 -10.03 13.07
C GLU A 111 7.23 -10.63 11.67
N ALA A 112 8.28 -11.44 11.47
CA ALA A 112 8.51 -12.11 10.20
C ALA A 112 7.43 -13.15 9.89
N GLN A 113 6.95 -13.88 10.91
CA GLN A 113 5.88 -14.86 10.77
C GLN A 113 4.55 -14.21 10.39
N ILE A 114 4.18 -13.13 11.10
CA ILE A 114 2.98 -12.33 10.81
C ILE A 114 3.04 -11.79 9.38
N ASN A 115 4.14 -11.13 9.03
CA ASN A 115 4.33 -10.54 7.70
C ASN A 115 4.28 -11.59 6.59
N PHE A 116 4.93 -12.74 6.81
CA PHE A 116 4.94 -13.84 5.84
C PHE A 116 3.55 -14.43 5.66
N LEU A 117 2.83 -14.69 6.74
CA LEU A 117 1.47 -15.24 6.70
C LEU A 117 0.53 -14.26 6.00
N ALA A 118 0.48 -13.01 6.46
CA ALA A 118 -0.38 -11.96 5.93
C ALA A 118 -0.18 -11.76 4.42
N ASP A 119 1.06 -11.59 3.98
CA ASP A 119 1.38 -11.39 2.56
C ASP A 119 1.05 -12.63 1.71
N SER A 120 1.14 -13.83 2.29
CA SER A 120 0.83 -15.08 1.59
C SER A 120 -0.66 -15.31 1.40
N ILE A 121 -1.49 -14.95 2.38
CA ILE A 121 -2.94 -15.19 2.34
C ILE A 121 -3.73 -14.02 1.73
N ALA A 122 -3.10 -12.84 1.58
CA ALA A 122 -3.72 -11.65 1.00
C ALA A 122 -4.23 -11.83 -0.43
N GLY A 123 -3.74 -12.82 -1.17
CA GLY A 123 -4.25 -13.22 -2.47
C GLY A 123 -5.64 -13.88 -2.40
N TYR A 124 -6.15 -14.21 -1.21
CA TYR A 124 -7.47 -14.80 -0.96
C TYR A 124 -7.76 -16.02 -1.86
N GLY A 125 -6.77 -16.91 -2.01
CA GLY A 125 -6.86 -18.08 -2.90
C GLY A 125 -6.85 -17.78 -4.41
N MET A 126 -6.89 -16.52 -4.84
CA MET A 126 -6.84 -16.12 -6.25
C MET A 126 -5.43 -16.22 -6.85
N PHE A 127 -4.42 -16.18 -5.98
CA PHE A 127 -3.00 -16.33 -6.29
C PHE A 127 -2.39 -17.43 -5.41
N THR A 128 -1.26 -17.99 -5.85
CA THR A 128 -0.46 -18.84 -4.96
C THR A 128 0.11 -17.99 -3.81
N PRO A 129 0.41 -18.58 -2.64
CA PRO A 129 1.05 -17.88 -1.53
C PRO A 129 2.30 -17.09 -1.92
N ARG A 130 3.13 -17.67 -2.79
CA ARG A 130 4.33 -17.01 -3.30
C ARG A 130 3.98 -15.81 -4.17
N SER A 131 3.09 -15.98 -5.15
CA SER A 131 2.68 -14.88 -6.03
C SER A 131 2.02 -13.73 -5.27
N SER A 132 1.25 -14.03 -4.21
CA SER A 132 0.69 -13.01 -3.33
C SER A 132 1.78 -12.18 -2.65
N ARG A 133 2.83 -12.84 -2.12
CA ARG A 133 4.01 -12.16 -1.55
C ARG A 133 4.74 -11.29 -2.58
N ASP A 134 5.01 -11.83 -3.77
CA ASP A 134 5.70 -11.11 -4.84
C ASP A 134 4.93 -9.84 -5.26
N ILE A 135 3.58 -9.91 -5.29
CA ILE A 135 2.72 -8.75 -5.57
C ILE A 135 2.84 -7.71 -4.45
N CYS A 136 2.78 -8.14 -3.18
CA CYS A 136 2.90 -7.23 -2.04
C CYS A 136 4.27 -6.53 -2.02
N GLU A 137 5.36 -7.25 -2.24
CA GLU A 137 6.71 -6.70 -2.32
C GLU A 137 6.84 -5.67 -3.45
N ARG A 138 6.35 -6.02 -4.65
CA ARG A 138 6.38 -5.12 -5.81
C ARG A 138 5.56 -3.86 -5.58
N GLU A 139 4.37 -3.96 -5.00
CA GLU A 139 3.55 -2.79 -4.70
C GLU A 139 4.17 -1.90 -3.62
N ARG A 140 4.78 -2.47 -2.58
CA ARG A 140 5.49 -1.69 -1.56
C ARG A 140 6.72 -0.99 -2.16
N ALA A 141 7.48 -1.66 -3.01
CA ALA A 141 8.58 -1.05 -3.75
C ALA A 141 8.08 0.09 -4.65
N ARG A 142 6.96 -0.11 -5.36
CA ARG A 142 6.32 0.91 -6.19
C ARG A 142 5.94 2.14 -5.36
N ILE A 143 5.27 1.95 -4.22
CA ILE A 143 4.85 3.06 -3.34
C ILE A 143 6.06 3.84 -2.80
N LYS A 144 7.14 3.15 -2.39
CA LYS A 144 8.38 3.81 -1.97
C LYS A 144 9.00 4.68 -3.08
N GLN A 145 8.72 4.36 -4.34
CA GLN A 145 9.17 5.12 -5.51
C GLN A 145 8.17 6.19 -5.96
N VAL A 146 6.96 6.25 -5.40
CA VAL A 146 6.01 7.31 -5.72
C VAL A 146 6.50 8.60 -5.05
N HIS A 147 6.82 9.59 -5.87
CA HIS A 147 7.17 10.92 -5.39
C HIS A 147 5.99 11.54 -4.66
N CYS A 148 6.21 11.96 -3.40
CA CYS A 148 5.29 12.82 -2.66
C CYS A 148 5.95 14.18 -2.42
N ILE A 149 5.13 15.23 -2.30
CA ILE A 149 5.60 16.56 -1.89
C ILE A 149 5.93 16.45 -0.39
N LEU A 150 7.21 16.54 -0.04
CA LEU A 150 7.67 16.48 1.36
C LEU A 150 7.48 17.81 2.09
N TYR A 151 7.64 18.91 1.37
CA TYR A 151 7.42 20.28 1.84
C TYR A 151 7.10 21.16 0.63
N TYR A 152 6.38 22.26 0.86
CA TYR A 152 6.07 23.26 -0.16
C TYR A 152 6.47 24.64 0.35
N GLU A 153 7.23 25.37 -0.48
CA GLU A 153 7.70 26.72 -0.19
C GLU A 153 7.02 27.70 -1.14
N PHE A 154 6.50 28.82 -0.61
CA PHE A 154 5.87 29.85 -1.41
C PHE A 154 6.90 30.90 -1.81
N TYR A 155 6.78 31.46 -3.01
CA TYR A 155 7.42 32.74 -3.27
C TYR A 155 6.70 33.82 -2.46
N ILE A 156 7.44 34.58 -1.67
CA ILE A 156 6.92 35.64 -0.82
C ILE A 156 7.60 36.96 -1.14
N GLU A 157 6.84 38.04 -0.99
CA GLU A 157 7.38 39.39 -0.87
C GLU A 157 7.03 39.85 0.53
N CYS A 158 8.06 39.97 1.38
CA CYS A 158 7.89 40.34 2.77
C CYS A 158 8.02 41.86 2.94
N SER A 159 7.28 42.42 3.89
CA SER A 159 7.40 43.84 4.27
C SER A 159 8.78 44.23 4.78
N CYS A 160 9.63 43.26 5.17
CA CYS A 160 11.04 43.51 5.50
C CYS A 160 11.92 43.76 4.26
N GLY A 161 11.37 43.64 3.05
CA GLY A 161 12.08 43.81 1.77
C GLY A 161 12.62 42.52 1.17
N TYR A 162 12.45 41.37 1.82
CA TYR A 162 12.83 40.07 1.25
C TYR A 162 11.90 39.65 0.11
N GLN A 163 12.47 39.27 -1.03
CA GLN A 163 11.76 38.67 -2.16
C GLN A 163 12.42 37.34 -2.51
N GLY A 164 11.66 36.24 -2.42
CA GLY A 164 12.19 34.90 -2.63
C GLY A 164 11.32 33.81 -2.01
N HIS A 165 11.81 32.58 -1.97
CA HIS A 165 11.07 31.48 -1.36
C HIS A 165 11.03 31.59 0.17
N SER A 166 9.85 31.38 0.75
CA SER A 166 9.66 31.19 2.18
C SER A 166 10.37 29.92 2.62
N LYS A 167 10.88 29.90 3.85
CA LYS A 167 11.38 28.69 4.47
C LYS A 167 10.50 28.35 5.67
N ASN A 168 10.01 27.11 5.75
CA ASN A 168 9.09 26.68 6.81
C ASN A 168 7.90 27.64 7.00
N HIS A 169 7.25 28.04 5.90
CA HIS A 169 6.11 28.98 5.91
C HIS A 169 6.40 30.36 6.51
N ALA A 170 7.67 30.77 6.57
CA ALA A 170 8.06 32.07 7.10
C ALA A 170 9.07 32.78 6.18
N CYS A 171 9.21 34.09 6.37
CA CYS A 171 10.28 34.85 5.77
C CYS A 171 11.63 34.41 6.35
N PRO A 172 12.61 34.01 5.52
CA PRO A 172 13.91 33.58 6.03
C PRO A 172 14.75 34.74 6.61
N MET A 173 14.36 35.99 6.38
CA MET A 173 15.10 37.18 6.85
C MET A 173 14.57 37.72 8.19
N CYS A 174 13.25 37.83 8.34
CA CYS A 174 12.63 38.43 9.53
C CYS A 174 11.67 37.49 10.27
N GLU A 175 11.57 36.24 9.84
CA GLU A 175 10.76 35.18 10.47
C GLU A 175 9.24 35.45 10.47
N ALA A 176 8.78 36.46 9.75
CA ALA A 176 7.35 36.72 9.59
C ALA A 176 6.65 35.53 8.92
N GLU A 177 5.67 34.95 9.63
CA GLU A 177 4.92 33.77 9.20
C GLU A 177 3.84 34.10 8.15
N ILE A 178 3.65 33.17 7.22
CA ILE A 178 2.52 33.18 6.28
C ILE A 178 1.27 32.73 7.03
N ARG A 179 0.32 33.64 7.22
CA ARG A 179 -0.97 33.32 7.82
C ARG A 179 -1.90 32.67 6.79
N PHE A 180 -2.10 31.36 6.90
CA PHE A 180 -3.18 30.69 6.18
C PHE A 180 -4.50 31.07 6.85
N LYS A 181 -5.41 31.72 6.11
CA LYS A 181 -6.81 31.78 6.54
C LYS A 181 -7.33 30.36 6.51
N THR A 182 -7.51 29.76 7.69
CA THR A 182 -8.35 28.57 7.79
C THR A 182 -9.78 29.06 7.65
N ASP A 183 -10.43 28.75 6.52
CA ASP A 183 -11.88 28.87 6.43
C ASP A 183 -12.47 27.86 7.43
N SER A 184 -12.79 28.32 8.64
CA SER A 184 -13.65 27.56 9.55
C SER A 184 -15.05 27.55 8.95
N PRO A 185 -15.68 26.38 8.74
CA PRO A 185 -17.08 26.31 8.32
C PRO A 185 -18.06 26.53 9.48
N PHE A 186 -17.58 26.95 10.65
CA PHE A 186 -18.39 27.26 11.82
C PHE A 186 -17.95 28.61 12.39
N ASP A 187 -18.60 29.67 11.94
CA ASP A 187 -18.84 30.93 12.65
C ASP A 187 -20.27 31.39 12.28
#